data_AF-A0A940W7T7-F1
#
_entry.id   AF-A0A940W7T7-F1
#
_cell.length_a   1.000
_cell.length_b   1.000
_cell.length_c   1.000
_cell.angle_alpha   90.00
_cell.angle_beta   90.00
_cell.angle_gamma   90.00
#
_symmetry.space_group_name_H-M   'P 1'
#
loop_
_entity.id
_entity.type
_entity.pdbx_description
1 polymer ?
#
loop_
_entity_poly.entity_id
_entity_poly.type
_entity_poly.pdbx_seq_one_letter_code
_entity_poly.pdbx_strand_id
1 'polypeptide(L)'
;RSDLVAALARERRGFGSVKGELRLLCNHLKAEVRTAADERFQSYRGEVTGRVTATLRETMAGWKGNLARVTREFEGWLADAMMEEMGGVSLHGEGHLAGFLFRAQASVERALRAFVDRLAGEIERALGFRFAGARFDPQVEEPAHPGVRLSPTFDTHFELLWFLIPMPVFRPLVHRHFLRRIPWEVEKNLSRVSAQWADAIGDSIDGLFRDATEFLDREVGTIEGLVGDADAGNRGEEIRAALAELAAVESGLS
;
A
#
# COMPACT_ATOMS: atom_id res chain seq x y z
N ARG A 1 -28.19 27.56 22.38
CA ARG A 1 -27.48 26.59 23.26
C ARG A 1 -27.82 25.14 22.90
N SER A 2 -29.10 24.74 22.81
CA SER A 2 -29.52 23.41 22.30
C SER A 2 -29.11 23.17 20.84
N ASP A 3 -29.17 24.21 20.00
CA ASP A 3 -28.90 24.08 18.56
C ASP A 3 -27.41 23.86 18.24
N LEU A 4 -26.51 24.38 19.10
CA LEU A 4 -25.06 24.22 18.96
C LEU A 4 -24.63 22.80 19.38
N VAL A 5 -25.20 22.28 20.48
CA VAL A 5 -25.01 20.88 20.92
C VAL A 5 -25.62 19.90 19.92
N ALA A 6 -26.77 20.23 19.32
CA ALA A 6 -27.40 19.42 18.28
C ALA A 6 -26.64 19.49 16.93
N ALA A 7 -25.98 20.61 16.62
CA ALA A 7 -25.08 20.75 15.48
C ALA A 7 -23.82 19.90 15.69
N LEU A 8 -23.14 20.02 16.84
CA LEU A 8 -21.97 19.20 17.19
C LEU A 8 -22.28 17.70 17.24
N ALA A 9 -23.43 17.29 17.78
CA ALA A 9 -23.84 15.87 17.80
C ALA A 9 -24.24 15.32 16.42
N ARG A 10 -24.62 16.19 15.48
CA ARG A 10 -24.84 15.86 14.06
C ARG A 10 -23.50 15.78 13.33
N GLU A 11 -22.58 16.66 13.68
CA GLU A 11 -21.18 16.67 13.24
C GLU A 11 -20.45 15.40 13.65
N ARG A 12 -20.54 14.96 14.91
CA ARG A 12 -19.99 13.69 15.43
C ARG A 12 -20.44 12.48 14.61
N ARG A 13 -21.67 12.48 14.11
CA ARG A 13 -22.19 11.45 13.21
C ARG A 13 -21.63 11.59 11.78
N GLY A 14 -21.42 12.82 11.30
CA GLY A 14 -20.71 13.10 10.05
C GLY A 14 -19.24 12.65 10.07
N PHE A 15 -18.54 12.83 11.19
CA PHE A 15 -17.15 12.37 11.37
C PHE A 15 -17.01 10.85 11.30
N GLY A 16 -17.94 10.12 11.91
CA GLY A 16 -17.99 8.66 11.77
C GLY A 16 -18.21 8.20 10.32
N SER A 17 -19.02 8.94 9.55
CA SER A 17 -19.25 8.68 8.12
C SER A 17 -17.97 8.85 7.31
N VAL A 18 -17.23 9.93 7.54
CA VAL A 18 -16.02 10.27 6.77
C VAL A 18 -14.89 9.29 7.04
N LYS A 19 -14.69 8.88 8.31
CA LYS A 19 -13.77 7.78 8.64
C LYS A 19 -14.17 6.47 7.97
N GLY A 20 -15.48 6.20 7.89
CA GLY A 20 -16.03 5.06 7.14
C GLY A 20 -15.71 5.14 5.64
N GLU A 21 -15.94 6.29 5.02
CA GLU A 21 -15.66 6.55 3.60
C GLU A 21 -14.17 6.44 3.29
N LEU A 22 -13.30 7.01 4.12
CA LEU A 22 -11.85 6.87 4.00
C LEU A 22 -11.43 5.41 4.12
N ARG A 23 -11.98 4.65 5.08
CA ARG A 23 -11.68 3.22 5.21
C ARG A 23 -12.12 2.41 3.99
N LEU A 24 -13.29 2.72 3.42
CA LEU A 24 -13.77 2.08 2.19
C LEU A 24 -12.86 2.41 1.00
N LEU A 25 -12.43 3.67 0.87
CA LEU A 25 -11.50 4.10 -0.16
C LEU A 25 -10.14 3.39 -0.02
N CYS A 26 -9.62 3.28 1.20
CA CYS A 26 -8.39 2.53 1.49
C CYS A 26 -8.49 1.08 1.00
N ASN A 27 -9.54 0.37 1.44
CA ASN A 27 -9.76 -1.02 1.03
C ASN A 27 -9.90 -1.18 -0.49
N HIS A 28 -10.57 -0.24 -1.15
CA HIS A 28 -10.74 -0.25 -2.60
C HIS A 28 -9.39 -0.09 -3.32
N LEU A 29 -8.58 0.89 -2.92
CA LEU A 29 -7.26 1.13 -3.50
C LEU A 29 -6.33 -0.06 -3.28
N LYS A 30 -6.34 -0.68 -2.10
CA LYS A 30 -5.55 -1.90 -1.81
C LYS A 30 -5.96 -3.06 -2.70
N ALA A 31 -7.26 -3.25 -2.92
CA ALA A 31 -7.76 -4.28 -3.82
C ALA A 31 -7.35 -4.02 -5.28
N GLU A 32 -7.39 -2.76 -5.74
CA GLU A 32 -6.96 -2.36 -7.08
C GLU A 32 -5.46 -2.62 -7.28
N VAL A 33 -4.62 -2.23 -6.31
CA VAL A 33 -3.18 -2.49 -6.32
C VAL A 33 -2.87 -3.97 -6.43
N ARG A 34 -3.57 -4.81 -5.64
CA ARG A 34 -3.36 -6.26 -5.65
C ARG A 34 -3.66 -6.87 -7.02
N THR A 35 -4.77 -6.47 -7.64
CA THR A 35 -5.15 -6.94 -8.98
C THR A 35 -4.12 -6.48 -10.02
N ALA A 36 -3.75 -5.19 -9.99
CA ALA A 36 -2.82 -4.64 -10.96
C ALA A 36 -1.39 -5.21 -10.84
N ALA A 37 -0.93 -5.47 -9.60
CA ALA A 37 0.34 -6.14 -9.37
C ALA A 37 0.32 -7.54 -9.99
N ASP A 38 -0.74 -8.32 -9.76
CA ASP A 38 -0.85 -9.67 -10.30
C ASP A 38 -0.87 -9.67 -11.84
N GLU A 39 -1.71 -8.83 -12.45
CA GLU A 39 -1.76 -8.69 -13.90
C GLU A 39 -0.40 -8.29 -14.50
N ARG A 40 0.29 -7.34 -13.86
CA ARG A 40 1.58 -6.85 -14.34
C ARG A 40 2.67 -7.91 -14.25
N PHE A 41 2.82 -8.57 -13.10
CA PHE A 41 3.87 -9.57 -12.94
C PHE A 41 3.59 -10.83 -13.77
N GLN A 42 2.32 -11.24 -13.88
CA GLN A 42 1.95 -12.37 -14.74
C GLN A 42 2.17 -12.10 -16.23
N SER A 43 2.17 -10.83 -16.67
CA SER A 43 2.50 -10.49 -18.06
C SER A 43 3.92 -10.91 -18.46
N TYR A 44 4.86 -10.97 -17.51
CA TYR A 44 6.25 -11.42 -17.74
C TYR A 44 6.41 -12.94 -17.74
N ARG A 45 5.37 -13.71 -17.39
CA ARG A 45 5.46 -15.18 -17.25
C ARG A 45 6.01 -15.85 -18.49
N GLY A 46 5.53 -15.48 -19.68
CA GLY A 46 5.99 -16.07 -20.94
C GLY A 46 7.47 -15.80 -21.22
N GLU A 47 7.89 -14.56 -21.01
CA GLU A 47 9.26 -14.10 -21.27
C GLU A 47 10.27 -14.73 -20.30
N VAL A 48 9.97 -14.68 -18.99
CA VAL A 48 10.80 -15.28 -17.93
C VAL A 48 10.86 -16.80 -18.09
N THR A 49 9.73 -17.46 -18.37
CA THR A 49 9.72 -18.91 -18.63
C THR A 49 10.62 -19.25 -19.82
N GLY A 50 10.56 -18.46 -20.89
CA GLY A 50 11.40 -18.64 -22.07
C GLY A 50 12.90 -18.56 -21.74
N ARG A 51 13.32 -17.48 -21.06
CA ARG A 51 14.73 -17.28 -20.65
C ARG A 51 15.24 -18.38 -19.73
N VAL A 52 14.51 -18.64 -18.64
CA VAL A 52 14.89 -19.66 -17.65
C VAL A 52 14.98 -21.04 -18.31
N THR A 53 14.04 -21.36 -19.21
CA THR A 53 14.06 -22.65 -19.94
C THR A 53 15.28 -22.74 -20.87
N ALA A 54 15.67 -21.65 -21.54
CA ALA A 54 16.83 -21.63 -22.42
C ALA A 54 18.13 -21.81 -21.63
N THR A 55 18.33 -21.00 -20.58
CA THR A 55 19.50 -21.08 -19.69
C THR A 55 19.60 -22.45 -19.01
N LEU A 56 18.47 -23.04 -18.64
CA LEU A 56 18.44 -24.40 -18.09
C LEU A 56 18.99 -25.41 -19.10
N ARG A 57 18.53 -25.38 -20.36
CA ARG A 57 18.98 -26.33 -21.39
C ARG A 57 20.48 -26.30 -21.61
N GLU A 58 21.06 -25.11 -21.62
CA GLU A 58 22.50 -24.91 -21.79
C GLU A 58 23.28 -25.46 -20.58
N THR A 59 22.83 -25.12 -19.37
CA THR A 59 23.51 -25.50 -18.12
C THR A 59 23.42 -27.02 -17.89
N MET A 60 22.26 -27.62 -18.16
CA MET A 60 22.00 -29.06 -18.01
C MET A 60 22.84 -29.96 -18.91
N ALA A 61 23.35 -29.45 -20.03
CA ALA A 61 24.22 -30.21 -20.91
C ALA A 61 25.52 -30.61 -20.21
N GLY A 62 26.01 -29.77 -19.30
CA GLY A 62 27.23 -29.98 -18.53
C GLY A 62 27.09 -30.90 -17.31
N TRP A 63 25.87 -31.09 -16.79
CA TRP A 63 25.64 -31.84 -15.55
C TRP A 63 25.96 -33.32 -15.69
N LYS A 64 26.73 -33.85 -14.74
CA LYS A 64 27.19 -35.24 -14.72
C LYS A 64 27.14 -35.78 -13.29
N GLY A 65 26.73 -37.03 -13.15
CA GLY A 65 26.72 -37.72 -11.85
C GLY A 65 25.50 -38.62 -11.69
N ASN A 66 25.25 -39.02 -10.44
CA ASN A 66 24.04 -39.72 -10.04
C ASN A 66 22.85 -38.75 -9.95
N LEU A 67 21.64 -39.30 -9.84
CA LEU A 67 20.41 -38.52 -9.75
C LEU A 67 20.45 -37.49 -8.61
N ALA A 68 20.91 -37.89 -7.42
CA ALA A 68 20.99 -37.00 -6.26
C ALA A 68 21.87 -35.76 -6.53
N ARG A 69 23.02 -35.94 -7.18
CA ARG A 69 23.90 -34.82 -7.56
C ARG A 69 23.24 -33.91 -8.58
N VAL A 70 22.65 -34.48 -9.63
CA VAL A 70 21.99 -33.71 -10.70
C VAL A 70 20.78 -32.94 -10.18
N THR A 71 20.02 -33.51 -9.25
CA THR A 71 18.89 -32.83 -8.60
C THR A 71 19.36 -31.66 -7.71
N ARG A 72 20.44 -31.83 -6.94
CA ARG A 72 21.03 -30.72 -6.17
C ARG A 72 21.61 -29.60 -7.04
N GLU A 73 22.25 -29.96 -8.16
CA GLU A 73 22.73 -28.97 -9.15
C GLU A 73 21.55 -28.21 -9.76
N PHE A 74 20.43 -28.90 -10.06
CA PHE A 74 19.20 -28.27 -10.53
C PHE A 74 18.58 -27.33 -9.50
N GLU A 75 18.50 -27.75 -8.24
CA GLU A 75 17.96 -26.96 -7.14
C GLU A 75 18.72 -25.66 -6.90
N GLY A 76 20.04 -25.76 -6.80
CA GLY A 76 20.91 -24.59 -6.62
C GLY A 76 20.78 -23.63 -7.80
N TRP A 77 20.90 -24.16 -9.02
CA TRP A 77 20.73 -23.37 -10.22
C TRP A 77 19.35 -22.70 -10.31
N LEU A 78 18.28 -23.43 -9.96
CA LEU A 78 16.92 -22.90 -10.01
C LEU A 78 16.74 -21.77 -9.00
N ALA A 79 17.30 -21.90 -7.80
CA ALA A 79 17.26 -20.85 -6.79
C ALA A 79 17.97 -19.59 -7.29
N ASP A 80 19.17 -19.73 -7.84
CA ASP A 80 19.95 -18.61 -8.38
C ASP A 80 19.24 -17.93 -9.56
N ALA A 81 18.80 -18.73 -10.53
CA ALA A 81 18.12 -18.22 -11.73
C ALA A 81 16.79 -17.52 -11.39
N MET A 82 16.01 -18.06 -10.45
CA MET A 82 14.78 -17.41 -9.99
C MET A 82 15.11 -16.12 -9.22
N MET A 83 16.16 -16.10 -8.40
CA MET A 83 16.54 -14.88 -7.68
C MET A 83 16.95 -13.76 -8.63
N GLU A 84 17.75 -14.07 -9.64
CA GLU A 84 18.19 -13.13 -10.67
C GLU A 84 17.01 -12.60 -11.50
N GLU A 85 16.18 -13.49 -12.04
CA GLU A 85 15.05 -13.11 -12.90
C GLU A 85 13.98 -12.33 -12.12
N MET A 86 13.63 -12.77 -10.91
CA MET A 86 12.66 -12.05 -10.08
C MET A 86 13.21 -10.70 -9.62
N GLY A 87 14.50 -10.59 -9.33
CA GLY A 87 15.16 -9.31 -9.04
C GLY A 87 15.06 -8.34 -10.22
N GLY A 88 15.38 -8.81 -11.43
CA GLY A 88 15.24 -8.04 -12.66
C GLY A 88 13.80 -7.59 -12.92
N VAL A 89 12.84 -8.50 -12.79
CA VAL A 89 11.41 -8.19 -12.99
C VAL A 89 10.89 -7.22 -11.92
N SER A 90 11.34 -7.34 -10.67
CA SER A 90 10.96 -6.45 -9.57
C SER A 90 11.33 -5.00 -9.88
N LEU A 91 12.56 -4.75 -10.35
CA LEU A 91 13.02 -3.41 -10.74
C LEU A 91 12.20 -2.79 -11.88
N HIS A 92 11.78 -3.60 -12.85
CA HIS A 92 10.94 -3.13 -13.97
C HIS A 92 9.46 -2.95 -13.57
N GLY A 93 9.02 -3.59 -12.50
CA GLY A 93 7.66 -3.48 -11.97
C GLY A 93 7.42 -2.20 -11.15
N GLU A 94 8.44 -1.73 -10.46
CA GLU A 94 8.41 -0.60 -9.53
C GLU A 94 7.81 0.68 -10.13
N GLY A 95 8.26 1.08 -11.32
CA GLY A 95 7.79 2.32 -11.96
C GLY A 95 6.29 2.32 -12.28
N HIS A 96 5.70 1.15 -12.54
CA HIS A 96 4.26 1.03 -12.78
C HIS A 96 3.46 1.10 -11.48
N LEU A 97 4.04 0.53 -10.41
CA LEU A 97 3.42 0.45 -9.10
C LEU A 97 3.47 1.78 -8.34
N ALA A 98 4.51 2.59 -8.53
CA ALA A 98 4.61 3.96 -8.00
C ALA A 98 3.41 4.84 -8.42
N GLY A 99 2.86 4.62 -9.61
CA GLY A 99 1.68 5.32 -10.09
C GLY A 99 0.41 5.05 -9.27
N PHE A 100 0.32 3.92 -8.58
CA PHE A 100 -0.79 3.63 -7.67
C PHE A 100 -0.67 4.40 -6.36
N LEU A 101 0.54 4.55 -5.83
CA LEU A 101 0.79 5.34 -4.63
C LEU A 101 0.43 6.82 -4.85
N PHE A 102 0.83 7.38 -6.00
CA PHE A 102 0.44 8.75 -6.37
C PHE A 102 -1.08 8.90 -6.52
N ARG A 103 -1.77 7.92 -7.13
CA ARG A 103 -3.24 7.93 -7.23
C ARG A 103 -3.92 7.79 -5.88
N ALA A 104 -3.38 6.99 -4.98
CA ALA A 104 -3.87 6.85 -3.61
C ALA A 104 -3.73 8.17 -2.85
N GLN A 105 -2.55 8.79 -2.89
CA GLN A 105 -2.28 10.12 -2.33
C GLN A 105 -3.28 11.16 -2.84
N ALA A 106 -3.39 11.30 -4.17
CA ALA A 106 -4.30 12.28 -4.77
C ALA A 106 -5.77 12.03 -4.41
N SER A 107 -6.17 10.78 -4.18
CA SER A 107 -7.54 10.42 -3.79
C SER A 107 -7.81 10.73 -2.32
N VAL A 108 -6.85 10.45 -1.44
CA VAL A 108 -6.92 10.80 -0.01
C VAL A 108 -6.95 12.31 0.17
N GLU A 109 -6.06 13.05 -0.49
CA GLU A 109 -6.03 14.52 -0.43
C GLU A 109 -7.35 15.14 -0.90
N ARG A 110 -7.93 14.63 -2.00
CA ARG A 110 -9.24 15.09 -2.49
C ARG A 110 -10.35 14.81 -1.49
N ALA A 111 -10.41 13.62 -0.91
CA ALA A 111 -11.42 13.26 0.09
C ALA A 111 -11.29 14.13 1.35
N LEU A 112 -10.06 14.33 1.83
CA LEU A 112 -9.79 15.15 3.00
C LEU A 112 -10.12 16.63 2.76
N ARG A 113 -9.78 17.17 1.60
CA ARG A 113 -10.12 18.55 1.24
C ARG A 113 -11.63 18.77 1.17
N ALA A 114 -12.36 17.90 0.50
CA ALA A 114 -13.82 17.97 0.45
C ALA A 114 -14.45 17.93 1.85
N PHE A 115 -13.84 17.17 2.77
CA PHE A 115 -14.25 17.14 4.15
C PHE A 115 -13.97 18.46 4.89
N VAL A 116 -12.75 18.97 4.83
CA VAL A 116 -12.37 20.25 5.47
C VAL A 116 -13.22 21.40 4.94
N ASP A 117 -13.49 21.45 3.63
CA ASP A 117 -14.35 22.46 3.02
C ASP A 117 -15.79 22.37 3.54
N ARG A 118 -16.33 21.14 3.70
CA ARG A 118 -17.65 20.93 4.31
C ARG A 118 -17.67 21.40 5.76
N LEU A 119 -16.65 21.07 6.55
CA LEU A 119 -16.52 21.46 7.95
C LEU A 119 -16.44 22.98 8.11
N ALA A 120 -15.61 23.65 7.31
CA ALA A 120 -15.49 25.10 7.30
C ALA A 120 -16.84 25.79 7.02
N GLY A 121 -17.62 25.25 6.07
CA GLY A 121 -18.95 25.75 5.75
C GLY A 121 -19.98 25.58 6.87
N GLU A 122 -19.94 24.48 7.63
CA GLU A 122 -20.83 24.29 8.78
C GLU A 122 -20.45 25.19 9.96
N ILE A 123 -19.15 25.36 10.23
CA ILE A 123 -18.64 26.28 11.27
C ILE A 123 -19.04 27.72 10.95
N GLU A 124 -18.90 28.14 9.69
CA GLU A 124 -19.30 29.48 9.26
C GLU A 124 -20.81 29.71 9.45
N ARG A 125 -21.65 28.71 9.16
CA ARG A 125 -23.10 28.81 9.42
C ARG A 125 -23.45 28.86 10.90
N ALA A 126 -22.73 28.13 11.73
CA ALA A 126 -23.01 28.02 13.16
C ALA A 126 -22.48 29.21 13.98
N LEU A 127 -21.32 29.75 13.61
CA LEU A 127 -20.59 30.74 14.40
C LEU A 127 -20.36 32.08 13.68
N GLY A 128 -20.65 32.17 12.38
CA GLY A 128 -20.62 33.42 11.60
C GLY A 128 -19.23 33.92 11.20
N PHE A 129 -18.16 33.14 11.40
CA PHE A 129 -16.81 33.46 10.97
C PHE A 129 -16.21 32.40 10.04
N ARG A 130 -15.35 32.83 9.10
CA ARG A 130 -14.69 31.95 8.13
C ARG A 130 -13.54 31.18 8.78
N PHE A 131 -13.62 29.86 8.76
CA PHE A 131 -12.54 28.96 9.15
C PHE A 131 -11.63 28.68 7.95
N ALA A 132 -10.36 29.09 8.02
CA ALA A 132 -9.34 28.69 7.06
C ALA A 132 -8.70 27.39 7.59
N GLY A 133 -9.22 26.24 7.19
CA GLY A 133 -8.79 24.94 7.71
C GLY A 133 -7.30 24.63 7.50
N ALA A 134 -6.77 23.73 8.33
CA ALA A 134 -5.38 23.30 8.25
C ALA A 134 -5.09 22.53 6.95
N ARG A 135 -3.86 22.68 6.43
CA ARG A 135 -3.41 21.93 5.24
C ARG A 135 -2.78 20.61 5.67
N PHE A 136 -3.24 19.53 5.06
CA PHE A 136 -2.61 18.23 5.16
C PHE A 136 -1.43 18.15 4.18
N ASP A 137 -0.25 17.83 4.71
CA ASP A 137 0.95 17.56 3.92
C ASP A 137 1.36 16.09 4.16
N PRO A 138 0.98 15.16 3.27
CA PRO A 138 1.29 13.74 3.46
C PRO A 138 2.79 13.47 3.27
N GLN A 139 3.41 12.85 4.27
CA GLN A 139 4.74 12.26 4.12
C GLN A 139 4.56 10.82 3.62
N VAL A 140 4.68 10.62 2.30
CA VAL A 140 4.57 9.30 1.69
C VAL A 140 5.88 8.54 1.87
N GLU A 141 5.85 7.47 2.66
CA GLU A 141 7.00 6.57 2.81
C GLU A 141 7.11 5.65 1.59
N GLU A 142 8.28 5.64 0.97
CA GLU A 142 8.58 4.84 -0.22
C GLU A 142 8.46 3.34 0.11
N PRO A 143 7.74 2.53 -0.68
CA PRO A 143 7.48 1.14 -0.35
C PRO A 143 8.78 0.33 -0.30
N ALA A 144 8.97 -0.43 0.77
CA ALA A 144 10.16 -1.26 0.95
C ALA A 144 10.27 -2.30 -0.17
N HIS A 145 11.42 -2.36 -0.86
CA HIS A 145 11.66 -3.34 -1.91
C HIS A 145 11.61 -4.76 -1.35
N PRO A 146 10.70 -5.62 -1.82
CA PRO A 146 10.60 -6.96 -1.29
C PRO A 146 11.74 -7.84 -1.80
N GLY A 147 12.53 -8.36 -0.86
CA GLY A 147 13.59 -9.32 -1.15
C GLY A 147 13.02 -10.68 -1.55
N VAL A 148 13.39 -11.17 -2.73
CA VAL A 148 12.98 -12.47 -3.26
C VAL A 148 13.64 -13.58 -2.44
N ARG A 149 12.96 -14.03 -1.37
CA ARG A 149 13.36 -15.22 -0.60
C ARG A 149 12.68 -16.45 -1.18
N LEU A 150 13.46 -17.31 -1.81
CA LEU A 150 13.02 -18.63 -2.27
C LEU A 150 13.22 -19.63 -1.14
N SER A 151 12.15 -20.32 -0.74
CA SER A 151 12.27 -21.48 0.14
C SER A 151 12.83 -22.66 -0.66
N PRO A 152 13.79 -23.43 -0.10
CA PRO A 152 14.24 -24.68 -0.72
C PRO A 152 13.04 -25.61 -0.85
N THR A 153 12.64 -25.98 -2.07
CA THR A 153 11.46 -26.84 -2.28
C THR A 153 11.82 -28.24 -2.79
N PHE A 154 12.94 -28.78 -2.34
CA PHE A 154 13.30 -30.16 -2.58
C PHE A 154 13.66 -30.85 -1.27
N ASP A 155 12.64 -31.01 -0.43
CA ASP A 155 12.65 -32.08 0.54
C ASP A 155 12.03 -33.28 -0.17
N THR A 156 12.82 -34.02 -0.94
CA THR A 156 12.34 -35.28 -1.51
C THR A 156 13.40 -36.33 -1.32
N HIS A 157 13.00 -37.42 -0.67
CA HIS A 157 13.78 -38.60 -0.30
C HIS A 157 14.35 -39.38 -1.51
N PHE A 158 14.71 -38.72 -2.62
CA PHE A 158 15.45 -39.31 -3.74
C PHE A 158 16.85 -39.78 -3.32
N GLU A 159 17.38 -39.26 -2.20
CA GLU A 159 18.59 -39.79 -1.57
C GLU A 159 18.45 -41.25 -1.10
N LEU A 160 17.24 -41.80 -0.99
CA LEU A 160 17.04 -43.21 -0.62
C LEU A 160 17.00 -44.16 -1.82
N LEU A 161 16.66 -43.66 -3.03
CA LEU A 161 16.43 -44.49 -4.22
C LEU A 161 17.41 -44.23 -5.38
N TRP A 162 18.37 -43.32 -5.23
CA TRP A 162 19.30 -42.95 -6.32
C TRP A 162 20.17 -44.12 -6.82
N PHE A 163 20.40 -45.15 -6.00
CA PHE A 163 21.14 -46.37 -6.39
C PHE A 163 20.37 -47.22 -7.43
N LEU A 164 19.04 -47.14 -7.46
CA LEU A 164 18.20 -47.98 -8.32
C LEU A 164 18.01 -47.42 -9.74
N ILE A 165 18.39 -46.16 -9.98
CA ILE A 165 18.06 -45.44 -11.21
C ILE A 165 19.32 -45.29 -12.09
N PRO A 166 19.49 -46.10 -13.15
CA PRO A 166 20.60 -45.96 -14.08
C PRO A 166 20.45 -44.67 -14.91
N MET A 167 21.27 -43.67 -14.57
CA MET A 167 21.30 -42.36 -15.23
C MET A 167 21.34 -42.36 -16.77
N PRO A 168 22.08 -43.23 -17.49
CA PRO A 168 22.09 -43.18 -18.95
C PRO A 168 20.71 -43.40 -19.60
N VAL A 169 19.82 -44.17 -18.94
CA VAL A 169 18.46 -44.46 -19.44
C VAL A 169 17.48 -43.35 -19.03
N PHE A 170 17.63 -42.83 -17.80
CA PHE A 170 16.68 -41.87 -17.22
C PHE A 170 17.05 -40.40 -17.45
N ARG A 171 18.26 -40.08 -17.93
CA ARG A 171 18.70 -38.71 -18.20
C ARG A 171 17.72 -37.89 -19.05
N PRO A 172 17.24 -38.36 -20.22
CA PRO A 172 16.28 -37.58 -21.01
C PRO A 172 14.94 -37.36 -20.28
N LEU A 173 14.53 -38.32 -19.44
CA LEU A 173 13.29 -38.22 -18.66
C LEU A 173 13.44 -37.17 -17.55
N VAL A 174 14.55 -37.20 -16.81
CA VAL A 174 14.88 -36.22 -15.76
C VAL A 174 14.98 -34.82 -16.38
N HIS A 175 15.66 -34.69 -17.51
CA HIS A 175 15.77 -33.43 -18.23
C HIS A 175 14.41 -32.86 -18.63
N ARG A 176 13.55 -33.71 -19.18
CA ARG A 176 12.18 -33.33 -19.53
C ARG A 176 11.36 -32.97 -18.29
N HIS A 177 11.55 -33.65 -17.17
CA HIS A 177 10.87 -33.35 -15.92
C HIS A 177 11.25 -31.96 -15.38
N PHE A 178 12.54 -31.63 -15.33
CA PHE A 178 13.01 -30.32 -14.90
C PHE A 178 12.47 -29.20 -15.79
N LEU A 179 12.52 -29.38 -17.12
CA LEU A 179 11.96 -28.40 -18.07
C LEU A 179 10.45 -28.21 -17.91
N ARG A 180 9.69 -29.28 -17.62
CA ARG A 180 8.24 -29.17 -17.38
C ARG A 180 7.89 -28.47 -16.08
N ARG A 181 8.83 -28.37 -15.13
CA ARG A 181 8.63 -27.73 -13.84
C ARG A 181 8.86 -26.22 -13.89
N ILE A 182 9.70 -25.74 -14.81
CA ILE A 182 10.01 -24.30 -14.94
C ILE A 182 8.78 -23.40 -15.01
N PRO A 183 7.77 -23.65 -15.87
CA PRO A 183 6.61 -22.76 -15.96
C PRO A 183 5.88 -22.58 -14.63
N TRP A 184 5.77 -23.65 -13.84
CA TRP A 184 5.10 -23.64 -12.54
C TRP A 184 5.92 -22.88 -11.49
N GLU A 185 7.23 -23.08 -11.44
CA GLU A 185 8.11 -22.35 -10.50
C GLU A 185 8.17 -20.86 -10.85
N VAL A 186 8.19 -20.51 -12.14
CA VAL A 186 8.12 -19.11 -12.60
C VAL A 186 6.80 -18.48 -12.17
N GLU A 187 5.66 -19.11 -12.45
CA GLU A 187 4.34 -18.60 -12.07
C GLU A 187 4.23 -18.40 -10.55
N LYS A 188 4.65 -19.39 -9.76
CA LYS A 188 4.66 -19.32 -8.29
C LYS A 188 5.50 -18.15 -7.77
N ASN A 189 6.68 -17.94 -8.34
CA ASN A 189 7.57 -16.86 -7.89
C ASN A 189 7.08 -15.48 -8.35
N LEU A 190 6.50 -15.37 -9.54
CA LEU A 190 5.84 -14.13 -9.98
C LEU A 190 4.64 -13.77 -9.11
N SER A 191 3.80 -14.74 -8.75
CA SER A 191 2.71 -14.52 -7.79
C SER A 191 3.23 -14.07 -6.43
N ARG A 192 4.37 -14.61 -5.98
CA ARG A 192 4.99 -14.18 -4.72
C ARG A 192 5.50 -12.74 -4.80
N VAL A 193 6.22 -12.39 -5.86
CA VAL A 193 6.69 -11.01 -6.08
C VAL A 193 5.51 -10.04 -6.15
N SER A 194 4.45 -10.41 -6.88
CA SER A 194 3.20 -9.65 -6.94
C SER A 194 2.59 -9.41 -5.56
N ALA A 195 2.40 -10.46 -4.77
CA ALA A 195 1.84 -10.34 -3.43
C ALA A 195 2.70 -9.44 -2.53
N GLN A 196 4.02 -9.62 -2.57
CA GLN A 196 4.94 -8.81 -1.77
C GLN A 196 4.89 -7.33 -2.14
N TRP A 197 4.80 -7.00 -3.43
CA TRP A 197 4.63 -5.62 -3.88
C TRP A 197 3.26 -5.04 -3.50
N ALA A 198 2.20 -5.84 -3.62
CA ALA A 198 0.86 -5.43 -3.23
C ALA A 198 0.77 -5.14 -1.72
N ASP A 199 1.43 -5.97 -0.90
CA ASP A 199 1.50 -5.79 0.54
C ASP A 199 2.33 -4.54 0.88
N ALA A 200 3.52 -4.35 0.29
CA ALA A 200 4.38 -3.19 0.53
C ALA A 200 3.68 -1.85 0.20
N ILE A 201 2.99 -1.77 -0.94
CA ILE A 201 2.21 -0.57 -1.31
C ILE A 201 0.98 -0.44 -0.42
N GLY A 202 0.33 -1.56 -0.09
CA GLY A 202 -0.80 -1.59 0.83
C GLY A 202 -0.47 -1.02 2.19
N ASP A 203 0.73 -1.31 2.71
CA ASP A 203 1.25 -0.77 3.97
C ASP A 203 1.50 0.75 3.87
N SER A 204 2.09 1.23 2.77
CA SER A 204 2.24 2.68 2.52
C SER A 204 0.87 3.39 2.43
N ILE A 205 -0.12 2.77 1.78
CA ILE A 205 -1.49 3.28 1.74
C ILE A 205 -2.09 3.32 3.16
N ASP A 206 -1.95 2.24 3.94
CA ASP A 206 -2.45 2.20 5.32
C ASP A 206 -1.83 3.31 6.19
N GLY A 207 -0.53 3.59 6.00
CA GLY A 207 0.16 4.72 6.63
C GLY A 207 -0.48 6.06 6.28
N LEU A 208 -0.64 6.35 4.99
CA LEU A 208 -1.29 7.58 4.51
C LEU A 208 -2.71 7.77 5.09
N PHE A 209 -3.50 6.70 5.15
CA PHE A 209 -4.86 6.75 5.71
C PHE A 209 -4.87 6.94 7.23
N ARG A 210 -3.89 6.36 7.94
CA ARG A 210 -3.71 6.58 9.37
C ARG A 210 -3.40 8.05 9.65
N ASP A 211 -2.45 8.62 8.93
CA ASP A 211 -2.06 10.03 9.07
C ASP A 211 -3.23 10.98 8.78
N ALA A 212 -4.00 10.68 7.73
CA ALA A 212 -5.22 11.45 7.41
C ALA A 212 -6.27 11.36 8.52
N THR A 213 -6.45 10.18 9.13
CA THR A 213 -7.42 9.97 10.21
C THR A 213 -6.98 10.66 11.51
N GLU A 214 -5.69 10.61 11.84
CA GLU A 214 -5.11 11.29 13.00
C GLU A 214 -5.15 12.82 12.84
N PHE A 215 -4.91 13.31 11.63
CA PHE A 215 -5.11 14.73 11.31
C PHE A 215 -6.56 15.15 11.53
N LEU A 216 -7.52 14.37 11.03
CA LEU A 216 -8.95 14.64 11.27
C LEU A 216 -9.27 14.66 12.76
N ASP A 217 -8.80 13.69 13.54
CA ASP A 217 -9.05 13.65 14.99
C ASP A 217 -8.48 14.87 15.73
N ARG A 218 -7.30 15.34 15.32
CA ARG A 218 -6.70 16.57 15.88
C ARG A 218 -7.49 17.83 15.52
N GLU A 219 -7.93 17.97 14.28
CA GLU A 219 -8.73 19.13 13.85
C GLU A 219 -10.07 19.16 14.58
N VAL A 220 -10.74 18.01 14.72
CA VAL A 220 -11.98 17.90 15.50
C VAL A 220 -11.74 18.26 16.95
N GLY A 221 -10.73 17.69 17.59
CA GLY A 221 -10.40 18.00 18.98
C GLY A 221 -10.07 19.48 19.18
N THR A 222 -9.43 20.12 18.20
CA THR A 222 -9.15 21.56 18.22
C THR A 222 -10.43 22.38 18.14
N ILE A 223 -11.35 22.03 17.24
CA ILE A 223 -12.65 22.71 17.13
C ILE A 223 -13.49 22.48 18.39
N GLU A 224 -13.54 21.25 18.92
CA GLU A 224 -14.21 20.93 20.17
C GLU A 224 -13.62 21.73 21.35
N GLY A 225 -12.30 21.90 21.39
CA GLY A 225 -11.62 22.72 22.39
C GLY A 225 -11.97 24.20 22.26
N LEU A 226 -11.92 24.76 21.04
CA LEU A 226 -12.30 26.15 20.78
C LEU A 226 -13.78 26.44 21.10
N VAL A 227 -14.67 25.50 20.77
CA VAL A 227 -16.09 25.61 21.10
C VAL A 227 -16.33 25.39 22.59
N GLY A 228 -15.67 24.43 23.22
CA GLY A 228 -15.76 24.17 24.66
C GLY A 228 -15.25 25.35 25.50
N ASP A 229 -14.15 25.98 25.10
CA ASP A 229 -13.62 27.19 25.72
C ASP A 229 -14.53 28.42 25.46
N ALA A 230 -15.21 28.47 24.31
CA ALA A 230 -16.24 29.48 24.04
C ALA A 230 -17.52 29.24 24.87
N ASP A 231 -17.88 27.99 25.16
CA ASP A 231 -19.01 27.59 26.01
C ASP A 231 -18.68 27.72 27.52
N ALA A 232 -17.38 27.76 27.88
CA ALA A 232 -16.85 28.09 29.21
C ALA A 232 -16.84 29.61 29.50
N GLY A 233 -17.82 30.35 28.97
CA GLY A 233 -18.53 31.35 29.76
C GLY A 233 -17.96 32.77 29.92
N ASN A 234 -16.85 33.17 29.30
CA ASN A 234 -16.42 34.58 29.39
C ASN A 234 -15.88 35.22 28.10
N ARG A 235 -15.33 34.44 27.17
CA ARG A 235 -14.59 35.02 26.04
C ARG A 235 -15.48 35.59 24.94
N GLY A 236 -16.68 35.04 24.72
CA GLY A 236 -17.63 35.56 23.73
C GLY A 236 -18.26 36.90 24.13
N GLU A 237 -18.39 37.17 25.43
CA GLU A 237 -18.80 38.47 25.96
C GLU A 237 -17.62 39.45 25.96
N GLU A 238 -16.41 39.00 26.32
CA GLU A 238 -15.18 39.81 26.23
C GLU A 238 -14.87 40.26 24.79
N ILE A 239 -15.02 39.37 23.79
CA ILE A 239 -14.78 39.72 22.38
C ILE A 239 -15.84 40.72 21.88
N ARG A 240 -17.11 40.56 22.28
CA ARG A 240 -18.17 41.54 21.92
C ARG A 240 -17.98 42.88 22.64
N ALA A 241 -17.56 42.87 23.90
CA ALA A 241 -17.26 44.06 24.67
C ALA A 241 -16.06 44.82 24.07
N ALA A 242 -14.99 44.10 23.70
CA ALA A 242 -13.81 44.68 23.06
C ALA A 242 -14.14 45.27 21.67
N LEU A 243 -15.00 44.61 20.89
CA LEU A 243 -15.47 45.14 19.60
C LEU A 243 -16.38 46.37 19.78
N ALA A 244 -17.19 46.42 20.83
CA ALA A 244 -18.03 47.57 21.15
C ALA A 244 -17.22 48.79 21.62
N GLU A 245 -16.15 48.58 22.41
CA GLU A 245 -15.20 49.63 22.78
C GLU A 245 -14.47 50.22 21.56
N LEU A 246 -14.03 49.36 20.64
CA LEU A 246 -13.38 49.81 19.40
C LEU A 246 -14.33 50.65 18.52
N ALA A 247 -15.59 50.23 18.38
CA ALA A 247 -16.59 50.99 17.64
C ALA A 247 -16.96 52.34 18.30
N ALA A 248 -16.94 52.42 19.62
CA ALA A 248 -17.16 53.66 20.38
C ALA A 248 -15.99 54.65 20.24
N VAL A 249 -14.75 54.15 20.18
CA VAL A 249 -13.56 54.98 19.95
C VAL A 249 -13.53 55.50 18.51
N GLU A 250 -13.93 54.67 17.53
CA GLU A 250 -13.98 55.04 16.12
C GLU A 250 -15.07 56.08 15.80
N SER A 251 -16.21 56.02 16.51
CA SER A 251 -17.31 56.99 16.39
C SER A 251 -17.10 58.30 17.15
N GLY A 252 -16.17 58.36 18.10
CA GLY A 252 -15.74 59.59 18.78
C GLY A 252 -14.61 60.36 18.08
N LEU A 253 -14.05 59.79 17.00
CA LEU A 253 -12.97 60.38 16.20
C LEU A 253 -13.44 60.95 14.84
N SER A 254 -14.76 60.91 14.56
CA SER A 254 -15.42 61.67 13.48
C SER A 254 -16.15 62.89 14.03
#